data_AF-A0A519JRU2-F1
#
_entry.id   AF-A0A519JRU2-F1
#
_cell.length_a   1.000
_cell.length_b   1.000
_cell.length_c   1.000
_cell.angle_alpha   90.00
_cell.angle_beta   90.00
_cell.angle_gamma   90.00
#
_symmetry.space_group_name_H-M   'P 1'
#
loop_
_entity.id
_entity.type
_entity.pdbx_description
1 polymer ?
#
loop_
_entity_poly.entity_id
_entity_poly.type
_entity_poly.pdbx_seq_one_letter_code
_entity_poly.pdbx_strand_id
1 'polypeptide(L)'
;MTPPAGPTTLPPLFADWFASRGWSPRRHQMEMVAAANAGSHALLVAPTGGGKTLAGFLPSLIDLAERGPRPPHGPGSGVHTLY
;
A
#
# COMPACT_ATOMS: atom_id res chain seq x y z
N MET A 1 -9.42 -19.20 5.65
CA MET A 1 -10.59 -18.41 5.22
C MET A 1 -10.26 -16.95 5.54
N THR A 2 -9.78 -16.18 4.57
CA THR A 2 -9.39 -14.77 4.77
C THR A 2 -10.64 -13.95 5.07
N PRO A 3 -10.67 -13.12 6.12
CA PRO A 3 -11.85 -12.31 6.41
C PRO A 3 -12.07 -11.31 5.26
N PRO A 4 -13.33 -10.96 4.92
CA PRO A 4 -13.60 -9.90 3.96
C PRO A 4 -13.15 -8.59 4.60
N ALA A 5 -12.08 -8.01 4.05
CA ALA A 5 -11.73 -6.63 4.36
C ALA A 5 -12.89 -5.72 3.95
N GLY A 6 -13.35 -4.87 4.88
CA GLY A 6 -14.28 -3.78 4.55
C GLY A 6 -13.71 -2.89 3.44
N PRO A 7 -14.52 -2.00 2.83
CA PRO A 7 -14.07 -1.15 1.73
C PRO A 7 -12.89 -0.29 2.19
N THR A 8 -11.68 -0.76 1.88
CA THR A 8 -10.46 -0.02 2.13
C THR A 8 -10.41 1.05 1.07
N THR A 9 -10.50 2.31 1.47
CA THR A 9 -10.43 3.44 0.52
C THR A 9 -8.99 3.91 0.45
N LEU A 10 -8.48 4.16 -0.75
CA LEU A 10 -7.14 4.73 -0.91
C LEU A 10 -7.10 6.16 -0.36
N PRO A 11 -6.02 6.57 0.31
CA PRO A 11 -5.84 7.98 0.65
C PRO A 11 -5.87 8.85 -0.62
N PRO A 12 -6.39 10.10 -0.54
CA PRO A 12 -6.60 10.96 -1.71
C PRO A 12 -5.36 11.09 -2.61
N LEU A 13 -4.18 11.27 -2.00
CA LEU A 13 -2.90 11.36 -2.72
C LEU A 13 -2.69 10.18 -3.70
N PHE A 14 -2.98 8.96 -3.26
CA PHE A 14 -2.81 7.76 -4.08
C PHE A 14 -3.94 7.61 -5.08
N ALA A 15 -5.19 7.89 -4.68
CA ALA A 15 -6.33 7.88 -5.57
C ALA A 15 -6.13 8.84 -6.77
N ASP A 16 -5.68 10.06 -6.48
CA ASP A 16 -5.38 11.09 -7.48
C ASP A 16 -4.21 10.69 -8.37
N TRP A 17 -3.17 10.08 -7.81
CA TRP A 17 -2.05 9.56 -8.59
C TRP A 17 -2.48 8.45 -9.55
N PHE A 18 -3.31 7.49 -9.10
CA PHE A 18 -3.90 6.47 -9.98
C PHE A 18 -4.72 7.14 -11.11
N ALA A 19 -5.62 8.07 -10.75
CA ALA A 19 -6.46 8.78 -11.71
C ALA A 19 -5.65 9.59 -12.74
N SER A 20 -4.58 10.26 -12.32
CA SER A 20 -3.69 11.05 -13.20
C SER A 20 -3.03 10.21 -14.29
N ARG A 21 -2.92 8.90 -14.06
CA ARG A 21 -2.36 7.91 -15.00
C ARG A 21 -3.44 7.25 -15.87
N GLY A 22 -4.71 7.61 -15.66
CA GLY A 22 -5.87 6.90 -16.21
C GLY A 22 -6.00 5.48 -15.66
N TRP A 23 -5.49 5.22 -14.46
CA TRP A 23 -5.47 3.90 -13.84
C TRP A 23 -6.52 3.80 -12.73
N SER A 24 -7.03 2.58 -12.52
CA SER A 24 -7.77 2.20 -11.33
C SER A 24 -6.94 1.18 -10.53
N PRO A 25 -6.93 1.24 -9.19
CA PRO A 25 -6.25 0.23 -8.39
C PRO A 25 -6.84 -1.14 -8.64
N ARG A 26 -5.98 -2.14 -8.80
CA ARG A 26 -6.40 -3.53 -9.00
C ARG A 26 -6.87 -4.13 -7.67
N ARG A 27 -7.78 -5.10 -7.72
CA ARG A 27 -8.29 -5.81 -6.54
C ARG A 27 -7.16 -6.28 -5.60
N HIS A 28 -6.15 -6.96 -6.11
CA HIS A 28 -5.05 -7.48 -5.28
C HIS A 28 -4.17 -6.36 -4.67
N GLN A 29 -4.12 -5.16 -5.26
CA GLN A 29 -3.44 -4.01 -4.65
C GLN A 29 -4.22 -3.55 -3.42
N MET A 30 -5.55 -3.47 -3.53
CA MET A 30 -6.44 -3.12 -2.40
C MET A 30 -6.42 -4.18 -1.30
N GLU A 31 -6.36 -5.47 -1.66
CA GLU A 31 -6.25 -6.56 -0.69
C GLU A 31 -4.93 -6.50 0.11
N MET A 32 -3.82 -6.08 -0.51
CA MET A 32 -2.57 -5.86 0.21
C MET A 32 -2.65 -4.68 1.18
N VAL A 33 -3.31 -3.58 0.78
CA VAL A 33 -3.55 -2.43 1.69
C VAL A 33 -4.43 -2.87 2.86
N ALA A 34 -5.49 -3.62 2.60
CA ALA A 34 -6.34 -4.15 3.65
C ALA A 34 -5.61 -5.09 4.62
N ALA A 35 -4.77 -6.00 4.11
CA ALA A 35 -3.98 -6.91 4.93
C ALA A 35 -3.00 -6.14 5.83
N ALA A 36 -2.33 -5.11 5.28
CA ALA A 36 -1.44 -4.26 6.05
C ALA A 36 -2.17 -3.44 7.12
N ASN A 37 -3.34 -2.87 6.81
CA ASN A 37 -4.18 -2.17 7.78
C ASN A 37 -4.64 -3.10 8.93
N ALA A 38 -4.81 -4.39 8.64
CA ALA A 38 -5.12 -5.41 9.64
C ALA A 38 -3.88 -5.95 10.38
N GLY A 39 -2.69 -5.40 10.15
CA GLY A 39 -1.43 -5.89 10.74
C GLY A 39 -1.07 -7.33 10.34
N SER A 40 -1.60 -7.82 9.22
CA SER A 40 -1.47 -9.20 8.78
C SER A 40 -0.34 -9.37 7.77
N HIS A 41 0.40 -10.48 7.87
CA HIS A 41 1.31 -10.91 6.81
C HIS A 41 0.53 -11.43 5.60
N ALA A 42 0.99 -11.14 4.39
CA ALA A 42 0.33 -11.57 3.16
C ALA A 42 1.36 -12.03 2.12
N LEU A 43 1.04 -13.12 1.40
CA LEU A 43 1.79 -13.58 0.24
C LEU A 43 1.05 -13.21 -1.03
N LEU A 44 1.64 -12.34 -1.85
CA LEU A 44 1.05 -11.90 -3.11
C LEU A 44 1.48 -12.79 -4.27
N VAL A 45 0.51 -13.45 -4.90
CA VAL A 45 0.70 -14.20 -6.14
C VAL A 45 -0.04 -13.50 -7.28
N ALA A 46 0.71 -12.99 -8.26
CA ALA A 46 0.15 -12.34 -9.45
C ALA A 46 1.10 -12.55 -10.65
N PRO A 47 0.57 -12.62 -11.89
CA PRO A 47 1.38 -12.80 -13.09
C PRO A 47 2.34 -11.63 -13.32
N THR A 48 3.39 -11.85 -14.10
CA THR A 48 4.28 -10.78 -14.58
C THR A 48 3.47 -9.70 -15.29
N GLY A 49 3.81 -8.42 -15.05
CA GLY A 49 3.02 -7.30 -15.56
C GLY A 49 1.67 -7.07 -14.85
N GLY A 50 1.30 -7.93 -13.89
CA GLY A 50 0.04 -7.83 -13.15
C GLY A 50 -0.02 -6.69 -12.11
N GLY A 51 1.08 -5.96 -11.90
CA GLY A 51 1.14 -4.86 -10.92
C GLY A 51 1.52 -5.30 -9.50
N LYS A 52 2.13 -6.49 -9.33
CA LYS A 52 2.51 -7.06 -8.03
C LYS A 52 3.51 -6.22 -7.24
N THR A 53 4.41 -5.52 -7.94
CA THR A 53 5.39 -4.64 -7.31
C THR A 53 4.67 -3.49 -6.63
N LEU A 54 3.82 -2.76 -7.35
CA LEU A 54 3.03 -1.69 -6.75
C LEU A 54 2.15 -2.22 -5.60
N ALA A 55 1.54 -3.38 -5.75
CA ALA A 55 0.71 -3.98 -4.70
C ALA A 55 1.45 -4.23 -3.38
N GLY A 56 2.69 -4.74 -3.42
CA GLY A 56 3.44 -4.98 -2.18
C GLY A 56 4.08 -3.72 -1.59
N PHE A 57 4.38 -2.69 -2.39
CA PHE A 57 4.92 -1.42 -1.89
C PHE A 57 3.84 -0.42 -1.44
N LEU A 58 2.62 -0.50 -1.99
CA LEU A 58 1.55 0.47 -1.75
C LEU A 58 1.24 0.68 -0.26
N PRO A 59 1.19 -0.35 0.60
CA PRO A 59 0.98 -0.13 2.03
C PRO A 59 2.08 0.70 2.69
N SER A 60 3.36 0.43 2.40
CA SER A 60 4.48 1.20 2.94
C SER A 60 4.52 2.64 2.42
N LEU A 61 4.11 2.86 1.16
CA LEU A 61 4.01 4.20 0.60
C LEU A 61 2.91 5.02 1.28
N ILE A 62 1.75 4.39 1.54
CA ILE A 62 0.65 5.02 2.28
C ILE A 62 1.12 5.41 3.68
N ASP A 63 1.69 4.47 4.43
CA ASP A 63 2.22 4.71 5.77
C ASP A 63 3.29 5.82 5.77
N LEU A 64 4.19 5.85 4.79
CA LEU A 64 5.18 6.91 4.66
C LEU A 64 4.54 8.29 4.39
N ALA A 65 3.53 8.35 3.52
CA ALA A 65 2.85 9.60 3.19
C ALA A 65 2.07 10.16 4.39
N GLU A 66 1.46 9.29 5.19
CA GLU A 66 0.69 9.66 6.38
C GLU A 66 1.57 10.10 7.56
N ARG A 67 2.78 9.55 7.69
CA ARG A 67 3.76 9.96 8.71
C ARG A 67 4.27 11.40 8.55
N GLY A 68 4.17 11.99 7.36
CA GLY A 68 4.61 13.35 7.09
C GLY A 68 6.15 13.53 7.10
N PRO A 69 6.65 14.78 7.19
CA PRO A 69 8.08 15.06 7.10
C PRO A 69 8.89 14.34 8.18
N ARG A 70 9.87 13.59 7.73
CA ARG A 70 10.79 12.82 8.54
C ARG A 70 11.58 13.76 9.48
N PRO A 71 11.76 13.43 10.78
CA PRO A 71 12.71 14.14 11.61
C PRO A 71 14.13 14.04 11.01
N PRO A 72 14.93 15.11 11.09
CA PRO A 72 16.26 15.13 10.48
C PRO A 72 17.18 14.06 11.07
N HIS A 73 17.02 13.73 12.36
CA HIS A 73 17.78 12.71 13.08
C HIS A 73 16.87 11.95 14.08
N GLY A 74 17.24 10.71 14.43
CA GLY A 74 16.57 9.92 15.47
C GLY A 74 15.67 8.78 14.95
N PRO A 75 14.89 8.12 15.83
CA PRO A 75 13.91 7.08 15.46
C PRO A 75 12.82 7.62 14.52
N GLY A 76 12.29 6.79 13.62
CA GLY A 76 11.32 7.22 12.60
C GLY A 76 11.94 7.96 11.43
N SER A 77 13.27 7.98 11.37
CA SER A 77 13.99 8.63 10.29
C SER A 77 14.12 7.69 9.07
N GLY A 78 14.27 6.37 9.21
CA GLY A 78 14.32 5.45 8.06
C GLY A 78 12.95 5.19 7.39
N VAL A 79 12.95 4.88 6.09
CA VAL A 79 11.84 4.13 5.47
C VAL A 79 12.02 2.67 5.84
N HIS A 80 11.03 2.09 6.52
CA HIS A 80 11.02 0.68 6.87
C HIS A 80 10.07 -0.06 5.94
N THR A 81 10.62 -0.74 4.95
CA THR A 81 9.86 -1.68 4.12
C THR A 81 10.37 -3.08 4.40
N LEU A 82 9.54 -3.91 5.01
CA LEU A 82 9.74 -5.36 5.08
C LEU A 82 8.85 -6.00 4.01
N TYR A 83 9.47 -6.78 3.13
CA TYR A 83 8.82 -7.48 2.01
C TYR A 83 8.79 -8.99 2.27
#